data_AF-A0A357M9Y6-F1
#
_entry.id   AF-A0A357M9Y6-F1
#
_cell.length_a   1.000
_cell.length_b   1.000
_cell.length_c   1.000
_cell.angle_alpha   90.00
_cell.angle_beta   90.00
_cell.angle_gamma   90.00
#
_symmetry.space_group_name_H-M   'P 1'
#
loop_
_entity.id
_entity.type
_entity.pdbx_description
1 polymer ?
#
loop_
_entity_poly.entity_id
_entity_poly.type
_entity_poly.pdbx_seq_one_letter_code
_entity_poly.pdbx_strand_id
1 'polypeptide(L)' 'MSPVAKLFKWGTCLYEAFLALPLIGGLFIIVNGWVPLAIAFLLHAVAIVILQRERKPIAGNVLGIITSI' A
#
# COMPACT_ATOMS: atom_id res chain seq x y z
N MET A 1 -5.86 15.23 -8.84
CA MET A 1 -4.82 14.33 -8.33
C MET A 1 -3.64 14.53 -9.22
N SER A 2 -2.49 14.87 -8.64
CA SER A 2 -1.24 14.95 -9.39
C SER A 2 -0.92 13.61 -10.08
N PRO A 3 -0.08 13.61 -11.13
CA PRO A 3 0.39 12.37 -11.74
C PRO A 3 1.02 11.42 -10.71
N VAL A 4 1.74 11.95 -9.72
CA VAL A 4 2.35 11.18 -8.64
C VAL A 4 1.29 10.53 -7.74
N ALA A 5 0.27 11.28 -7.32
CA ALA A 5 -0.82 10.72 -6.52
C ALA A 5 -1.60 9.62 -7.27
N LYS A 6 -1.76 9.75 -8.60
CA LYS A 6 -2.38 8.72 -9.44
C LYS A 6 -1.49 7.46 -9.51
N LEU A 7 -0.18 7.64 -9.66
CA LEU A 7 0.79 6.54 -9.69
C LEU A 7 0.76 5.76 -8.37
N PHE A 8 0.81 6.45 -7.23
CA PHE A 8 0.69 5.80 -5.92
C PHE A 8 -0.65 5.08 -5.78
N LYS A 9 -1.77 5.71 -6.12
CA LYS A 9 -3.10 5.06 -6.02
C LYS A 9 -3.15 3.73 -6.80
N TRP A 10 -2.70 3.71 -8.04
CA TRP A 10 -2.77 2.51 -8.87
C TRP A 10 -1.65 1.50 -8.56
N GLY A 11 -0.45 1.97 -8.23
CA GLY A 11 0.66 1.12 -7.83
C GLY A 11 0.37 0.37 -6.53
N THR A 12 -0.13 1.08 -5.49
CA THR A 12 -0.51 0.45 -4.22
C THR A 12 -1.68 -0.52 -4.42
N CYS A 13 -2.70 -0.16 -5.21
CA CYS A 13 -3.80 -1.06 -5.55
C CYS A 13 -3.33 -2.37 -6.20
N LEU A 14 -2.42 -2.30 -7.18
CA LEU A 14 -1.86 -3.49 -7.82
C LEU A 14 -1.04 -4.33 -6.83
N TYR A 15 -0.26 -3.67 -5.98
CA TYR A 15 0.56 -4.34 -4.97
C TYR A 15 -0.31 -5.07 -3.93
N GLU A 16 -1.33 -4.40 -3.40
CA GLU A 16 -2.30 -4.97 -2.48
C GLU A 16 -3.07 -6.13 -3.13
N ALA A 17 -3.50 -5.98 -4.39
CA ALA A 17 -4.18 -7.04 -5.11
C ALA A 17 -3.31 -8.30 -5.29
N PHE A 18 -2.00 -8.13 -5.53
CA PHE A 18 -1.06 -9.23 -5.60
C PHE A 18 -0.88 -9.92 -4.24
N LEU A 19 -0.69 -9.14 -3.17
CA LEU A 19 -0.52 -9.70 -1.81
C LEU A 19 -1.81 -10.34 -1.27
N ALA A 20 -2.98 -9.88 -1.72
CA ALA A 20 -4.28 -10.42 -1.32
C ALA A 20 -4.58 -11.81 -1.91
N LEU A 21 -3.77 -12.30 -2.86
CA LEU A 21 -3.88 -13.66 -3.37
C LEU A 21 -3.51 -14.66 -2.26
N PRO A 22 -4.43 -15.52 -1.76
CA PRO A 22 -4.19 -16.27 -0.52
C PRO A 22 -2.96 -17.18 -0.56
N LEU A 23 -2.79 -17.93 -1.66
CA LEU A 23 -1.65 -18.85 -1.80
C LEU A 23 -0.40 -18.12 -2.25
N ILE A 24 -0.50 -17.31 -3.30
CA ILE A 24 0.67 -16.66 -3.91
C ILE A 24 1.20 -15.53 -3.02
N GLY A 25 0.32 -14.60 -2.61
CA GLY A 25 0.67 -13.46 -1.78
C GLY A 25 1.06 -13.88 -0.36
N GLY A 26 0.29 -14.79 0.25
CA GLY A 26 0.62 -15.36 1.56
C GLY A 26 1.99 -16.05 1.58
N LEU A 27 2.26 -16.93 0.60
CA LEU A 27 3.56 -17.57 0.47
C LEU A 27 4.67 -16.54 0.21
N PHE A 28 4.43 -15.56 -0.65
CA PHE A 28 5.38 -14.50 -0.96
C PHE A 28 5.76 -13.69 0.29
N ILE A 29 4.82 -13.38 1.17
CA ILE A 29 5.09 -12.70 2.45
C ILE A 29 5.99 -13.56 3.33
N ILE A 30 5.68 -14.85 3.48
CA ILE A 30 6.43 -15.76 4.36
C ILE A 30 7.86 -15.96 3.87
N VAL A 31 8.05 -16.29 2.58
CA VAL A 31 9.40 -16.57 2.04
C VAL A 31 10.29 -15.33 1.99
N ASN A 32 9.71 -14.14 1.96
CA ASN A 32 10.43 -12.88 2.03
C ASN A 32 10.51 -12.30 3.45
N GLY A 33 10.15 -13.07 4.48
CA GLY A 33 10.31 -12.66 5.87
C GLY A 33 9.55 -11.37 6.23
N TRP A 34 8.28 -11.26 5.81
CA TRP A 34 7.40 -10.12 6.08
C TRP A 34 7.84 -8.77 5.47
N VAL A 35 8.97 -8.73 4.75
CA VAL A 35 9.45 -7.53 4.02
C VAL A 35 8.38 -6.94 3.08
N PRO A 36 7.56 -7.74 2.35
CA PRO A 36 6.50 -7.18 1.51
C PRO A 36 5.48 -6.32 2.29
N LEU A 37 5.16 -6.69 3.53
CA LEU A 37 4.26 -5.88 4.37
C LEU A 37 4.91 -4.56 4.79
N ALA A 38 6.22 -4.56 5.08
CA ALA A 38 6.95 -3.32 5.34
C ALA A 38 6.98 -2.38 4.12
N ILE A 39 7.04 -2.93 2.91
CA ILE A 39 6.92 -2.15 1.66
C ILE A 39 5.49 -1.59 1.52
N ALA A 40 4.45 -2.38 1.77
CA ALA A 40 3.05 -1.91 1.76
C ALA A 40 2.86 -0.74 2.74
N PHE A 41 3.38 -0.88 3.97
CA PHE A 41 3.36 0.16 4.98
C PHE A 41 3.99 1.46 4.48
N LEU A 42 5.18 1.40 3.90
CA LEU A 42 5.88 2.57 3.36
C LEU A 42 5.11 3.22 2.20
N LEU A 43 4.55 2.42 1.29
CA LEU A 43 3.75 2.93 0.17
C LEU A 43 2.53 3.71 0.67
N HIS A 44 1.80 3.17 1.66
CA HIS A 44 0.66 3.87 2.26
C HIS A 44 1.09 5.12 3.03
N ALA A 45 2.18 5.07 3.78
CA ALA A 45 2.70 6.24 4.51
C ALA A 45 3.04 7.40 3.56
N VAL A 46 3.74 7.11 2.46
CA VAL A 46 4.06 8.13 1.44
C VAL A 46 2.79 8.62 0.74
N ALA A 47 1.84 7.72 0.42
CA ALA A 47 0.56 8.11 -0.17
C ALA A 47 -0.24 9.05 0.74
N ILE A 48 -0.23 8.83 2.07
CA ILE A 48 -0.88 9.73 3.04
C ILE A 48 -0.26 11.13 2.98
N VAL A 49 1.08 11.24 2.98
CA VAL A 49 1.78 12.54 2.91
C VAL A 49 1.40 13.29 1.63
N ILE A 50 1.33 12.61 0.49
CA ILE A 50 0.95 13.21 -0.80
C ILE A 50 -0.53 13.66 -0.78
N LEU A 51 -1.43 12.79 -0.32
CA LEU A 51 -2.86 13.05 -0.33
C LEU A 51 -3.28 14.13 0.68
N GLN A 52 -2.61 14.22 1.83
CA GLN A 52 -2.81 15.32 2.78
C GLN A 52 -2.48 16.67 2.15
N ARG A 53 -1.36 16.78 1.42
CA ARG A 53 -0.99 18.01 0.69
C ARG A 53 -2.03 18.40 -0.35
N GLU A 54 -2.67 17.41 -0.99
CA GLU A 54 -3.75 17.63 -1.96
C GLU A 54 -5.15 17.78 -1.33
N ARG A 55 -5.28 17.77 0.01
CA ARG A 55 -6.57 17.76 0.74
C ARG A 55 -7.53 16.66 0.24
N LYS A 56 -6.99 15.47 -0.03
CA LYS A 56 -7.70 14.29 -0.53
C LYS A 56 -8.00 13.30 0.62
N PRO A 57 -9.00 12.43 0.48
CA PRO A 57 -9.28 11.38 1.46
C PRO A 57 -8.08 10.45 1.66
N ILE A 58 -7.75 10.14 2.92
CA ILE A 58 -6.63 9.27 3.31
C ILE A 58 -7.08 7.94 3.95
N ALA A 59 -8.38 7.76 4.21
CA ALA A 59 -8.91 6.64 5.00
C ALA A 59 -8.46 5.26 4.50
N GLY A 60 -8.46 5.02 3.19
CA GLY A 60 -7.99 3.75 2.61
C GLY A 60 -6.51 3.47 2.88
N ASN A 61 -5.66 4.50 2.82
CA ASN A 61 -4.24 4.33 3.14
C ASN A 61 -4.00 4.14 4.64
N VAL A 62 -4.84 4.73 5.50
CA VAL A 62 -4.79 4.48 6.94
C VAL A 62 -5.13 3.02 7.24
N LEU A 63 -6.17 2.48 6.60
CA LEU A 63 -6.49 1.05 6.70
C LEU A 63 -5.31 0.18 6.23
N GLY A 64 -4.71 0.53 5.08
CA GLY A 64 -3.54 -0.16 4.54
C GLY A 64 -2.34 -0.18 5.49
N ILE A 65 -2.09 0.92 6.23
CA ILE A 65 -1.09 0.94 7.31
C ILE A 65 -1.43 -0.07 8.41
N ILE A 66 -2.68 -0.09 8.88
CA ILE A 66 -3.12 -0.97 9.97
C ILE A 66 -2.95 -2.44 9.56
N THR A 67 -3.31 -2.78 8.31
CA THR A 67 -3.20 -4.16 7.80
C THR A 67 -1.77 -4.57 7.46
N SER A 68 -0.80 -3.64 7.51
CA SER A 68 0.61 -3.93 7.24
C SER A 68 1.42 -4.26 8.50
N ILE A 69 0.78 -4.32 9.68
CA ILE A 69 1.37 -4.66 10.99
C ILE A 69 0.88 -6.05 11.41
#